data_AF-A0A7X6UCX3-F1
#
_entry.id   AF-A0A7X6UCX3-F1
#
_cell.length_a   1.000
_cell.length_b   1.000
_cell.length_c   1.000
_cell.angle_alpha   90.00
_cell.angle_beta   90.00
_cell.angle_gamma   90.00
#
_symmetry.space_group_name_H-M   'P 1'
#
loop_
_entity.id
_entity.type
_entity.pdbx_description
1 polymer ?
#
loop_
_entity_poly.entity_id
_entity_poly.type
_entity_poly.pdbx_seq_one_letter_code
_entity_poly.pdbx_strand_id
1 'polypeptide(L)'
;MDPTLLVLTSITLGIIIGGALAAVVFTARGAAKRRAETLRPELPSAAIEVLHALDSFAVILDASLTPVYANPAARDDPRITGEELADADLLRRARGVMT
;
A
#
# COMPACT_ATOMS: atom_id res chain seq x y z
N MET A 1 1.64 46.44 9.00
CA MET A 1 2.12 45.38 8.09
C MET A 1 1.34 45.53 6.81
N ASP A 2 1.98 45.44 5.64
CA ASP A 2 1.26 45.47 4.36
C ASP A 2 0.35 44.23 4.27
N PRO A 3 -0.98 44.39 4.15
CA PRO A 3 -1.91 43.27 4.07
C PRO A 3 -1.54 42.27 2.96
N THR A 4 -0.96 42.77 1.87
CA THR A 4 -0.51 41.97 0.73
C THR A 4 0.60 40.99 1.13
N LEU A 5 1.58 41.45 1.91
CA LEU A 5 2.67 40.62 2.41
C LEU A 5 2.16 39.57 3.40
N LEU A 6 1.17 39.92 4.22
CA LEU A 6 0.58 39.00 5.18
C LEU A 6 -0.19 37.86 4.48
N VAL A 7 -0.94 38.17 3.42
CA VAL A 7 -1.63 37.15 2.61
C VAL A 7 -0.61 36.24 1.92
N LEU A 8 0.41 36.81 1.27
CA LEU A 8 1.45 36.03 0.59
C LEU A 8 2.18 35.09 1.55
N THR A 9 2.61 35.60 2.70
CA THR A 9 3.28 34.78 3.73
C THR A 9 2.38 33.68 4.28
N SER A 10 1.08 33.95 4.48
CA SER A 10 0.12 32.93 4.92
C SER A 10 -0.06 31.82 3.89
N ILE A 11 -0.13 32.16 2.59
CA ILE A 11 -0.26 31.18 1.51
C ILE A 11 1.01 30.33 1.42
N THR A 12 2.18 30.95 1.41
CA THR A 12 3.46 30.24 1.38
C THR A 12 3.58 29.28 2.56
N LEU A 13 3.19 29.71 3.76
CA LEU A 13 3.20 28.85 4.94
C LEU A 13 2.24 27.66 4.79
N GLY A 14 1.04 27.89 4.26
CA GLY A 14 0.08 26.82 3.97
C GLY A 14 0.63 25.78 2.98
N ILE A 15 1.29 26.23 1.91
CA ILE A 15 1.92 25.36 0.92
C ILE A 15 3.05 24.53 1.56
N ILE A 16 3.89 25.15 2.39
CA ILE A 16 4.99 24.45 3.07
C ILE A 16 4.44 23.37 4.00
N ILE A 17 3.45 23.70 4.84
CA ILE A 17 2.87 22.74 5.79
C ILE A 17 2.16 21.61 5.05
N GLY A 18 1.33 21.94 4.06
CA GLY A 18 0.61 20.94 3.25
C GLY A 18 1.57 20.03 2.48
N GLY A 19 2.60 20.60 1.86
CA GLY A 19 3.65 19.87 1.15
C GLY A 19 4.46 18.96 2.07
N ALA A 20 4.85 19.46 3.25
CA ALA A 20 5.57 18.68 4.25
C ALA A 20 4.75 17.49 4.74
N LEU A 21 3.47 17.70 5.04
CA LEU A 21 2.57 16.63 5.48
C LEU A 21 2.39 15.57 4.39
N ALA A 22 2.17 16.00 3.14
CA ALA A 22 2.10 15.08 2.00
C ALA A 22 3.39 14.28 1.87
N ALA A 23 4.56 14.94 1.92
CA ALA A 23 5.86 14.28 1.84
C ALA A 23 6.07 13.23 2.95
N VAL A 24 5.66 13.53 4.19
CA VAL A 24 5.70 12.56 5.30
C VAL A 24 4.85 11.32 4.99
N VAL A 25 3.63 11.51 4.50
CA VAL A 25 2.74 10.38 4.14
C VAL A 25 3.34 9.54 3.02
N PHE A 26 3.84 10.18 1.95
CA PHE A 26 4.44 9.45 0.82
C PHE A 26 5.72 8.71 1.22
N THR A 27 6.58 9.32 2.04
CA THR A 27 7.81 8.68 2.52
C THR A 27 7.52 7.55 3.50
N ALA A 28 6.55 7.70 4.40
CA ALA A 28 6.10 6.64 5.30
C ALA A 28 5.55 5.43 4.52
N ARG A 29 4.78 5.67 3.46
CA ARG A 29 4.30 4.61 2.55
C ARG A 29 5.45 3.91 1.84
N GLY A 30 6.42 4.66 1.31
CA GLY A 30 7.61 4.08 0.68
C GLY A 30 8.45 3.25 1.65
N ALA A 31 8.60 3.71 2.90
CA ALA A 31 9.31 2.99 3.94
C ALA A 31 8.58 1.73 4.39
N ALA A 32 7.24 1.75 4.47
CA ALA A 32 6.43 0.58 4.76
C ALA A 32 6.61 -0.51 3.68
N LYS A 33 6.57 -0.12 2.40
CA LYS A 33 6.83 -1.04 1.28
C LYS A 33 8.22 -1.69 1.37
N ARG A 34 9.27 -0.88 1.61
CA ARG A 34 10.64 -1.39 1.76
C ARG A 34 10.83 -2.29 2.99
N ARG A 35 10.11 -2.02 4.07
CA ARG A 35 10.11 -2.87 5.28
C ARG A 35 9.39 -4.18 5.06
N ALA A 36 8.28 -4.18 4.32
CA ALA A 36 7.58 -5.41 3.95
C ALA A 36 8.46 -6.32 3.06
N GLU A 37 9.28 -5.73 2.18
CA GLU A 37 10.25 -6.49 1.37
C GLU A 37 11.36 -7.14 2.22
N THR A 38 11.77 -6.51 3.33
CA THR A 38 12.83 -7.02 4.22
C THR A 38 12.34 -7.99 5.30
N LEU A 39 11.07 -7.91 5.68
CA LEU A 39 10.44 -8.76 6.70
C LEU A 39 9.64 -9.93 6.12
N ARG A 40 9.78 -10.21 4.81
CA ARG A 40 9.08 -11.32 4.14
C ARG A 40 9.16 -12.59 5.00
N PRO A 41 8.05 -13.03 5.59
CA PRO A 41 8.00 -14.34 6.21
C PRO A 41 8.26 -15.33 5.07
N GLU A 42 9.30 -16.15 5.20
CA GLU A 42 9.52 -17.23 4.25
C GLU A 42 8.32 -18.19 4.38
N LEU A 43 7.40 -18.09 3.43
CA LEU A 43 6.28 -19.02 3.33
C LEU A 43 6.87 -20.42 3.08
N PRO A 44 6.47 -21.44 3.86
CA PRO A 44 6.89 -22.81 3.61
C PRO A 44 6.62 -23.19 2.15
N SER A 45 7.58 -23.85 1.51
CA SER A 45 7.49 -24.25 0.09
C SER A 45 6.21 -25.04 -0.21
N ALA A 46 5.79 -25.92 0.71
CA ALA A 46 4.54 -26.66 0.60
C ALA A 46 3.29 -25.76 0.52
N ALA A 47 3.26 -24.65 1.27
CA ALA A 47 2.14 -23.70 1.20
C ALA A 47 2.12 -22.95 -0.13
N ILE A 48 3.31 -22.56 -0.63
CA ILE A 48 3.44 -21.92 -1.94
C ILE A 48 2.91 -22.85 -3.03
N GLU A 49 3.27 -24.13 -3.00
CA GLU A 49 2.88 -25.13 -4.00
C GLU A 49 1.37 -25.35 -4.03
N VAL A 50 0.73 -25.45 -2.86
CA VAL A 50 -0.74 -25.54 -2.75
C VAL A 50 -1.41 -24.29 -3.32
N LEU A 51 -0.93 -23.10 -2.97
CA LEU A 51 -1.51 -21.85 -3.50
C LEU A 51 -1.27 -21.68 -5.01
N HIS A 52 -0.17 -22.22 -5.53
CA HIS A 52 0.13 -22.20 -6.96
C HIS A 52 -0.76 -23.14 -7.75
N ALA A 53 -1.17 -24.26 -7.14
CA ALA A 53 -2.08 -25.24 -7.73
C ALA A 53 -3.55 -24.77 -7.73
N LEU A 54 -3.88 -23.69 -7.02
CA LEU A 54 -5.21 -23.09 -7.06
C LEU A 54 -5.37 -22.25 -8.33
N ASP A 55 -6.31 -22.64 -9.18
CA ASP A 55 -6.78 -21.82 -10.31
C ASP A 55 -7.59 -20.59 -9.86
N SER A 56 -7.98 -20.53 -8.58
CA SER A 56 -8.66 -19.38 -7.99
C SER A 56 -7.67 -18.31 -7.53
N PHE A 57 -8.11 -17.05 -7.53
CA PHE A 57 -7.36 -15.90 -7.03
C PHE A 57 -6.93 -16.08 -5.57
N ALA A 58 -5.62 -16.01 -5.28
CA ALA A 58 -5.07 -16.09 -3.93
C ALA A 58 -3.93 -15.10 -3.70
N VAL A 59 -4.09 -14.25 -2.67
CA VAL A 59 -3.10 -13.26 -2.24
C VAL A 59 -2.96 -13.34 -0.73
N ILE A 60 -1.71 -13.29 -0.25
CA ILE A 60 -1.40 -13.22 1.18
C ILE A 60 -0.92 -11.81 1.47
N LEU A 61 -1.52 -11.19 2.48
CA LEU A 61 -1.18 -9.86 2.97
C LEU A 61 -0.48 -9.97 4.33
N ASP A 62 0.45 -9.06 4.63
CA ASP A 62 0.96 -8.87 5.98
C ASP A 62 -0.01 -8.07 6.87
N ALA A 63 0.34 -7.86 8.14
CA ALA A 63 -0.44 -7.06 9.09
C ALA A 63 -0.61 -5.59 8.66
N SER A 64 0.24 -5.11 7.74
CA SER A 64 0.20 -3.78 7.15
C SER A 64 -0.69 -3.73 5.90
N LEU A 65 -1.39 -4.83 5.57
CA LEU A 65 -2.15 -5.02 4.34
C LEU A 65 -1.31 -4.95 3.06
N THR A 66 -0.02 -5.24 3.15
CA THR A 66 0.88 -5.28 1.99
C THR A 66 0.92 -6.69 1.43
N PRO A 67 0.75 -6.89 0.11
CA PRO A 67 0.84 -8.22 -0.50
C PRO A 67 2.26 -8.77 -0.38
N VAL A 68 2.41 -9.91 0.29
CA VAL A 68 3.67 -10.65 0.43
C VAL A 68 3.79 -11.79 -0.58
N TYR A 69 2.65 -12.34 -1.01
CA TYR A 69 2.53 -13.39 -2.03
C TYR A 69 1.27 -13.19 -2.87
N ALA A 70 1.39 -13.52 -4.16
CA ALA A 70 0.27 -13.66 -5.09
C ALA A 70 0.53 -14.88 -5.97
N ASN A 71 -0.49 -15.73 -6.14
CA ASN A 71 -0.45 -16.89 -7.04
C ASN A 71 -0.58 -16.47 -8.52
N PRO A 72 -0.34 -17.36 -9.50
CA PRO A 72 -0.39 -17.04 -10.93
C PRO A 72 -1.73 -16.44 -11.35
N ALA A 73 -2.83 -17.07 -10.92
CA ALA A 73 -4.19 -16.57 -11.19
C ALA A 73 -4.40 -15.13 -10.73
N ALA A 74 -3.79 -14.71 -9.62
CA ALA A 74 -3.84 -13.34 -9.14
C ALA A 74 -2.88 -12.38 -9.85
N ARG A 75 -1.77 -12.86 -10.41
CA ARG A 75 -0.81 -12.02 -11.17
C ARG A 75 -1.26 -11.77 -12.61
N ASP A 76 -1.96 -12.74 -13.18
CA ASP A 76 -2.40 -12.72 -14.57
C ASP A 76 -3.80 -12.11 -14.72
N ASP A 77 -4.50 -11.76 -13.63
CA ASP A 77 -5.80 -11.08 -13.68
C ASP A 77 -5.60 -9.61 -14.09
N PRO A 78 -6.06 -9.19 -15.29
CA PRO A 78 -5.89 -7.83 -15.78
C PRO A 78 -6.73 -6.79 -15.03
N ARG A 79 -7.63 -7.22 -14.14
CA ARG A 79 -8.42 -6.35 -13.26
C ARG A 79 -7.71 -6.00 -11.95
N ILE A 80 -6.54 -6.58 -11.69
CA ILE A 80 -5.74 -6.30 -10.50
C ILE A 80 -4.28 -6.14 -10.92
N THR A 81 -3.91 -4.90 -11.25
CA THR A 81 -2.49 -4.52 -11.33
C THR A 81 -1.89 -4.44 -9.92
N GLY A 82 -0.56 -4.54 -9.80
CA GLY A 82 0.12 -4.40 -8.50
C GLY A 82 -0.21 -3.10 -7.73
N GLU A 83 -0.76 -2.10 -8.42
CA GLU A 83 -1.29 -0.85 -7.85
C GLU A 83 -2.70 -1.00 -7.25
N GLU A 84 -3.57 -1.87 -7.79
CA GLU A 84 -4.89 -2.18 -7.21
C GLU A 84 -4.79 -3.09 -5.99
N LEU A 85 -3.75 -3.92 -5.89
CA LEU A 85 -3.40 -4.59 -4.62
C LEU A 85 -2.98 -3.62 -3.52
N ALA A 86 -2.66 -2.36 -3.88
CA ALA A 86 -2.43 -1.27 -2.95
C ALA A 86 -3.67 -0.38 -2.74
N ASP A 87 -4.83 -0.74 -3.32
CA ASP A 87 -6.10 -0.03 -3.15
C ASP A 87 -6.61 -0.24 -1.71
N ALA A 88 -6.72 0.86 -0.96
CA ALA A 88 -7.19 0.88 0.40
C ALA A 88 -8.61 0.31 0.57
N ASP A 89 -9.46 0.43 -0.45
CA ASP A 89 -10.85 -0.03 -0.40
C ASP A 89 -10.98 -1.53 -0.63
N LEU A 90 -10.12 -2.11 -1.48
CA LEU A 90 -9.97 -3.56 -1.59
C LEU A 90 -9.49 -4.15 -0.26
N LEU A 91 -8.42 -3.59 0.30
CA LEU A 91 -7.81 -4.10 1.53
C LEU A 91 -8.73 -3.94 2.75
N ARG A 92 -9.51 -2.87 2.80
CA ARG A 92 -10.55 -2.64 3.81
C ARG A 92 -11.67 -3.68 3.72
N ARG A 93 -12.12 -4.04 2.52
CA ARG A 93 -13.10 -5.12 2.31
C ARG A 93 -12.53 -6.48 2.73
N ALA A 94 -11.29 -6.78 2.35
CA ALA A 94 -10.62 -8.02 2.75
C ALA A 94 -10.53 -8.18 4.27
N ARG A 95 -10.22 -7.09 5.00
CA ARG A 95 -10.20 -7.09 6.48
C ARG A 95 -11.54 -7.46 7.10
N GLY A 96 -12.66 -7.04 6.50
CA GLY A 96 -13.99 -7.36 7.01
C GLY A 96 -14.38 -8.85 6.89
N VAL A 97 -13.64 -9.63 6.11
CA VAL A 97 -13.85 -11.09 5.99
C VAL A 97 -13.05 -11.87 7.04
N MET A 98 -12.04 -11.26 7.66
CA MET A 98 -11.17 -11.90 8.67
C MET A 98 -11.72 -11.81 10.11
N THR A 99 -12.82 -11.09 10.32
CA THR A 99 -13.55 -10.98 11.59
C THR A 99 -14.82 -11.80 11.55
#